data_AF-R7U4E6-F1
#
_entry.id   AF-R7U4E6-F1
#
_cell.length_a   1.000
_cell.length_b   1.000
_cell.length_c   1.000
_cell.angle_alpha   90.00
_cell.angle_beta   90.00
_cell.angle_gamma   90.00
#
_symmetry.space_group_name_H-M   'P 1'
#
loop_
_entity.id
_entity.type
_entity.pdbx_description
1 polymer ?
#
loop_
_entity_poly.entity_id
_entity_poly.type
_entity_poly.pdbx_seq_one_letter_code
_entity_poly.pdbx_strand_id
1 'polypeptide(L)'
;VSTCETGHFLCGNGECIDAALKCNGISDCLDGSDEATTHSPSQCTNTQYKCANDECIAASLRCNGREDCRDGSDEGAAAGCSNTSISICMHSEFSCKGGSIQCISQELRCDGTSDCSDGSDE
;
A
#
# COMPACT_ATOMS: atom_id res chain seq x y z
N VAL A 1 21.77 -18.83 -29.54
CA VAL A 1 21.77 -17.99 -28.33
C VAL A 1 20.66 -16.99 -28.53
N SER A 2 19.53 -17.17 -27.84
CA SER A 2 18.40 -16.24 -27.87
C SER A 2 18.69 -15.14 -26.87
N THR A 3 19.46 -14.13 -27.28
CA THR A 3 19.78 -12.96 -26.47
C THR A 3 19.09 -11.77 -27.08
N CYS A 4 18.15 -11.18 -26.35
CA CYS A 4 17.56 -9.91 -26.73
C CYS A 4 18.58 -8.77 -26.60
N GLU A 5 18.33 -7.67 -27.30
CA GLU A 5 19.12 -6.44 -27.18
C GLU A 5 19.00 -5.87 -25.76
N THR A 6 20.03 -5.15 -25.30
CA THR A 6 20.04 -4.51 -23.98
C THR A 6 18.79 -3.64 -23.80
N GLY A 7 17.95 -3.96 -22.82
CA GLY A 7 16.69 -3.25 -22.57
C GLY A 7 15.43 -3.96 -23.05
N HIS A 8 15.56 -5.18 -23.60
CA HIS A 8 14.42 -6.02 -24.00
C HIS A 8 14.29 -7.25 -23.09
N PHE A 9 13.06 -7.69 -22.86
CA PHE A 9 12.71 -8.91 -22.13
C PHE A 9 12.48 -10.07 -23.11
N LEU A 10 13.13 -11.21 -22.85
CA LEU A 10 12.93 -12.45 -23.61
C LEU A 10 11.70 -13.18 -23.05
N CYS A 11 10.63 -13.25 -23.85
CA CYS A 11 9.46 -14.07 -23.61
C CYS A 11 9.83 -15.56 -23.53
N GLY A 12 9.00 -16.35 -22.84
CA GLY A 12 9.14 -17.81 -22.77
C GLY A 12 9.05 -18.50 -24.13
N ASN A 13 8.35 -17.88 -25.09
CA ASN A 13 8.27 -18.33 -26.48
C ASN A 13 9.52 -17.98 -27.33
N GLY A 14 10.45 -17.19 -26.79
CA GLY A 14 11.66 -16.75 -27.49
C GLY A 14 11.55 -15.41 -28.23
N GLU A 15 10.40 -14.74 -28.15
CA GLU A 15 10.22 -13.35 -28.61
C GLU A 15 10.88 -12.34 -27.68
N CYS A 16 11.23 -11.16 -28.20
CA CYS A 16 11.78 -10.07 -27.42
C CYS A 16 10.79 -8.91 -27.39
N ILE A 17 10.31 -8.54 -26.21
CA ILE A 17 9.49 -7.36 -25.99
C ILE A 17 10.30 -6.29 -25.26
N ASP A 18 9.82 -5.06 -25.24
CA ASP A 18 10.47 -4.00 -24.46
C ASP A 18 10.45 -4.35 -22.96
N ALA A 19 11.54 -4.13 -22.23
CA ALA A 19 11.59 -4.49 -20.81
C ALA A 19 10.56 -3.72 -19.97
N ALA A 20 10.07 -2.57 -20.45
CA ALA A 20 8.98 -1.82 -19.83
C ALA A 20 7.61 -2.52 -19.92
N LEU A 21 7.46 -3.47 -20.86
CA LEU A 21 6.23 -4.24 -21.06
C LEU A 21 6.17 -5.47 -20.17
N LYS A 22 7.26 -5.80 -19.47
CA LYS A 22 7.28 -6.91 -18.53
C LYS A 22 6.45 -6.59 -17.29
N CYS A 23 5.47 -7.44 -16.97
CA CYS A 23 4.61 -7.32 -15.78
C CYS A 23 3.85 -5.98 -15.74
N ASN A 24 3.39 -5.50 -16.90
CA ASN A 24 2.63 -4.26 -17.01
C ASN A 24 1.10 -4.49 -16.88
N GLY A 25 0.67 -5.73 -16.64
CA GLY A 25 -0.73 -6.13 -16.56
C GLY A 25 -1.38 -6.44 -17.91
N ILE A 26 -0.62 -6.39 -19.00
CA ILE A 26 -1.04 -6.64 -20.38
C ILE A 26 -0.16 -7.77 -20.91
N SER A 27 -0.77 -8.80 -21.49
CA SER A 27 0.00 -9.86 -22.14
C SER A 27 0.54 -9.37 -23.49
N ASP A 28 1.75 -8.83 -23.49
CA ASP A 28 2.51 -8.42 -24.66
C ASP A 28 3.29 -9.59 -25.28
N CYS A 29 3.66 -10.61 -24.51
CA CYS A 29 4.15 -11.88 -25.08
C CYS A 29 2.99 -12.71 -25.66
N LEU A 30 3.20 -13.33 -26.82
CA LEU A 30 2.28 -14.31 -27.42
C LEU A 30 1.87 -15.46 -26.48
N ASP A 31 2.77 -15.83 -25.58
CA ASP A 31 2.59 -16.91 -24.60
C ASP A 31 2.21 -16.36 -23.19
N GLY A 32 2.02 -15.03 -23.07
CA GLY A 32 1.74 -14.34 -21.80
C GLY A 32 2.87 -14.45 -20.77
N SER A 33 4.06 -14.84 -21.20
CA SER A 33 5.19 -15.10 -20.30
C SER A 33 5.73 -13.85 -19.62
N ASP A 34 5.51 -12.68 -20.19
CA ASP A 34 5.77 -11.37 -19.58
C ASP A 34 4.89 -11.10 -18.37
N GLU A 35 3.69 -11.66 -18.36
CA GLU A 35 2.71 -11.59 -17.26
C GLU A 35 2.68 -12.87 -16.42
N ALA A 36 3.57 -13.82 -16.66
CA ALA A 36 3.59 -15.07 -15.92
C ALA A 36 3.86 -14.80 -14.43
N THR A 37 3.03 -15.40 -13.57
CA THR A 37 3.15 -15.34 -12.10
C THR A 37 4.54 -15.76 -11.58
N THR A 38 5.30 -16.54 -12.34
CA THR A 38 6.71 -16.88 -12.03
C THR A 38 7.67 -15.70 -12.11
N HIS A 39 7.30 -14.63 -12.82
CA HIS A 39 7.97 -13.32 -12.78
C HIS A 39 7.38 -12.36 -11.74
N SER A 40 6.37 -12.83 -11.01
CA SER A 40 5.62 -12.24 -9.91
C SER A 40 5.20 -10.78 -10.12
N PRO A 41 3.90 -10.51 -10.36
CA PRO A 41 3.31 -9.17 -10.36
C PRO A 41 3.22 -8.55 -8.95
N SER A 42 4.17 -8.89 -8.08
CA SER A 42 4.25 -8.40 -6.70
C SER A 42 4.95 -7.06 -6.59
N GLN A 43 5.39 -6.50 -7.71
CA GLN A 43 5.91 -5.15 -7.77
C GLN A 43 4.86 -4.32 -8.48
N CYS A 44 3.99 -3.67 -7.69
CA CYS A 44 3.39 -2.44 -8.15
C CYS A 44 4.47 -1.62 -8.88
N THR A 45 4.09 -0.91 -9.95
CA THR A 45 5.05 -0.11 -10.71
C THR A 45 5.89 0.77 -9.78
N ASN A 46 7.08 1.20 -10.19
CA ASN A 46 7.99 1.98 -9.32
C ASN A 46 7.35 3.29 -8.77
N THR A 47 6.21 3.69 -9.32
CA THR A 47 5.38 4.84 -8.93
C THR A 47 4.15 4.46 -8.11
N GLN A 48 3.98 3.19 -7.73
CA GLN A 48 2.85 2.64 -7.01
C GLN A 48 3.31 1.96 -5.71
N TYR A 49 2.46 2.03 -4.69
CA TYR A 49 2.62 1.36 -3.42
C TYR A 49 1.77 0.10 -3.36
N LYS A 50 2.34 -0.97 -2.78
CA LYS A 50 1.66 -2.25 -2.59
C LYS A 50 1.01 -2.30 -1.21
N CYS A 51 -0.31 -2.35 -1.20
CA CYS A 51 -1.12 -2.64 -0.02
C CYS A 51 -0.83 -4.06 0.51
N ALA A 52 -1.14 -4.29 1.79
CA ALA A 52 -1.00 -5.62 2.39
C ALA A 52 -1.94 -6.66 1.77
N ASN A 53 -3.05 -6.21 1.17
CA ASN A 53 -4.02 -7.04 0.42
C ASN A 53 -3.64 -7.24 -1.06
N ASP A 54 -2.36 -7.11 -1.43
CA ASP A 54 -1.85 -7.21 -2.81
C ASP A 54 -2.44 -6.19 -3.80
N GLU A 55 -3.16 -5.18 -3.32
CA GLU A 55 -3.67 -4.07 -4.11
C GLU A 55 -2.55 -3.04 -4.39
N CYS A 56 -2.56 -2.43 -5.56
CA CYS A 56 -1.59 -1.41 -5.95
C CYS A 56 -2.27 -0.04 -6.05
N ILE A 57 -1.84 0.90 -5.22
CA ILE A 57 -2.28 2.30 -5.26
C ILE A 57 -1.12 3.18 -5.74
N ALA A 58 -1.37 4.43 -6.12
CA ALA A 58 -0.27 5.34 -6.45
C ALA A 58 0.62 5.58 -5.21
N ALA A 59 1.94 5.63 -5.38
CA ALA A 59 2.87 5.83 -4.25
C ALA A 59 2.68 7.18 -3.57
N SER A 60 2.06 8.15 -4.25
CA SER A 60 1.62 9.44 -3.70
C SER A 60 0.44 9.34 -2.74
N LEU A 61 -0.30 8.23 -2.77
CA LEU A 61 -1.43 7.97 -1.88
C LEU A 61 -0.99 7.27 -0.60
N ARG A 62 0.22 6.71 -0.56
CA ARG A 62 0.80 6.20 0.68
C ARG A 62 0.96 7.34 1.68
N CYS A 63 0.28 7.24 2.81
CA CYS A 63 0.37 8.16 3.94
C CYS A 63 -0.06 9.58 3.60
N ASN A 64 -1.11 9.67 2.79
CA ASN A 64 -1.80 10.91 2.47
C ASN A 64 -2.91 11.25 3.48
N GLY A 65 -3.14 10.41 4.50
CA GLY A 65 -4.16 10.59 5.53
C GLY A 65 -5.56 10.06 5.14
N ARG A 66 -5.65 9.30 4.04
CA ARG A 66 -6.88 8.70 3.52
C ARG A 66 -6.63 7.23 3.25
N GLU A 67 -7.54 6.38 3.69
CA GLU A 67 -7.53 4.96 3.33
C GLU A 67 -7.84 4.81 1.83
N ASP A 68 -6.80 4.69 1.02
CA ASP A 68 -6.91 4.38 -0.41
C ASP A 68 -6.71 2.88 -0.67
N CYS A 69 -6.00 2.16 0.20
CA CYS A 69 -6.07 0.69 0.23
C CYS A 69 -7.40 0.25 0.85
N ARG A 70 -7.98 -0.80 0.29
CA ARG A 70 -9.20 -1.42 0.85
C ARG A 70 -9.07 -1.92 2.30
N ASP A 71 -7.84 -2.21 2.71
CA ASP A 71 -7.46 -2.67 4.05
C ASP A 71 -6.79 -1.54 4.88
N GLY A 72 -6.72 -0.32 4.35
CA GLY A 72 -6.08 0.83 5.00
C GLY A 72 -4.56 0.69 5.17
N SER A 73 -3.94 -0.32 4.55
CA SER A 73 -2.52 -0.64 4.72
C SER A 73 -1.55 0.35 4.04
N ASP A 74 -2.08 1.37 3.37
CA ASP A 74 -1.37 2.56 2.90
C ASP A 74 -1.26 3.67 3.94
N GLU A 75 -2.06 3.61 4.99
CA GLU A 75 -2.06 4.56 6.09
C GLU A 75 -1.52 3.92 7.37
N GLY A 76 -0.98 4.77 8.25
CA GLY A 76 -0.54 4.38 9.59
C GLY A 76 0.78 3.60 9.66
N ALA A 77 0.94 2.85 10.76
CA ALA A 77 2.19 2.16 11.09
C ALA A 77 2.46 0.95 10.18
N ALA A 78 1.42 0.31 9.64
CA ALA A 78 1.53 -0.82 8.72
C ALA A 78 2.25 -0.42 7.41
N ALA A 79 2.03 0.82 6.95
CA ALA A 79 2.72 1.39 5.80
C ALA A 79 4.12 1.92 6.12
N GLY A 80 4.57 1.88 7.38
CA GLY A 80 5.88 2.39 7.81
C GLY A 80 6.00 3.91 7.73
N CYS A 81 4.91 4.64 7.97
CA CYS A 81 4.93 6.10 7.92
C CYS A 81 5.27 6.75 9.24
N SER A 82 6.45 7.38 9.25
CA SER A 82 7.04 8.07 10.40
C SER A 82 6.54 9.51 10.60
N ASN A 83 5.54 9.96 9.82
CA ASN A 83 4.91 11.26 10.06
C ASN A 83 3.77 11.09 11.07
N THR A 84 4.11 11.34 12.33
CA THR A 84 3.28 11.27 13.53
C THR A 84 2.21 12.37 13.58
N SER A 85 1.43 12.51 12.52
CA SER A 85 0.16 13.26 12.49
C SER A 85 -0.89 12.54 11.66
N ILE A 86 -0.64 11.27 11.30
CA ILE A 86 -1.64 10.34 10.77
C ILE A 86 -2.53 9.96 11.94
N SER A 87 -3.83 10.23 11.85
CA SER A 87 -4.82 9.68 12.78
C SER A 87 -4.71 8.16 12.73
N ILE A 88 -4.07 7.57 13.74
CA ILE A 88 -3.96 6.10 13.90
C ILE A 88 -5.33 5.50 14.25
N CYS A 89 -6.26 6.35 14.68
CA CYS A 89 -7.65 6.02 14.93
C CYS A 89 -8.47 6.31 13.67
N MET A 90 -9.51 5.52 13.40
CA MET A 90 -10.40 5.77 12.25
C MET A 90 -10.94 7.19 12.29
N HIS A 91 -11.41 7.73 11.16
CA HIS A 91 -11.94 9.11 11.08
C HIS A 91 -13.03 9.40 12.15
N SER A 92 -13.70 8.35 12.63
CA SER A 92 -14.74 8.36 13.67
C SER A 92 -14.23 8.11 15.11
N GLU A 93 -12.92 8.04 15.32
CA GLU A 93 -12.30 7.72 16.59
C GLU A 93 -11.30 8.81 17.03
N PHE A 94 -11.25 9.08 18.33
CA PHE A 94 -10.32 9.99 18.98
C PHE A 94 -9.09 9.25 19.49
N SER A 95 -7.91 9.88 19.33
CA SER A 95 -6.64 9.34 19.81
C SER A 95 -6.32 9.83 21.21
N CYS A 96 -6.18 8.88 22.13
CA CYS A 96 -5.64 9.10 23.45
C CYS A 96 -4.22 9.63 23.41
N LYS A 97 -3.91 10.62 24.27
CA LYS A 97 -2.52 10.97 24.54
C LYS A 97 -2.01 10.04 25.64
N GLY A 98 -1.08 9.19 25.27
CA GLY A 98 -0.45 8.23 26.17
C GLY A 98 0.50 7.39 25.34
N GLY A 99 1.65 6.98 25.89
CA GLY A 99 2.66 6.23 25.14
C GLY A 99 2.13 4.94 24.48
N SER A 100 0.95 4.47 24.89
CA SER A 100 0.13 3.48 24.19
C SER A 100 -0.92 4.17 23.33
N ILE A 101 -0.86 3.97 22.01
CA ILE A 101 -1.92 4.37 21.08
C ILE A 101 -3.21 3.68 21.49
N GLN A 102 -4.15 4.44 22.05
CA GLN A 102 -5.49 4.00 22.40
C GLN A 102 -6.49 4.86 21.59
N CYS A 103 -7.43 4.19 20.92
CA CYS A 103 -8.47 4.84 20.14
C CYS A 103 -9.81 4.62 20.84
N ILE A 104 -10.58 5.69 20.98
CA ILE A 104 -11.94 5.66 21.53
C ILE A 104 -12.89 6.29 20.50
N SER A 105 -14.19 6.05 20.57
CA SER A 105 -15.13 6.72 19.65
C SER A 105 -15.12 8.24 19.87
N GLN A 106 -15.33 9.04 18.82
CA GLN A 106 -15.48 10.49 18.97
C GLN A 106 -16.64 10.90 19.87
N GLU A 107 -17.62 10.03 20.09
CA GLU A 107 -18.74 10.27 21.02
C GLU A 107 -18.32 10.23 22.49
N LEU A 108 -17.22 9.54 22.79
CA LEU A 108 -16.64 9.39 24.14
C LEU A 108 -15.68 10.54 24.48
N ARG A 109 -15.52 11.51 23.57
CA ARG A 109 -14.68 12.68 23.81
C ARG A 109 -15.46 13.72 24.60
N CYS A 110 -14.96 14.07 25.79
CA CYS A 110 -15.59 15.01 26.73
C CYS A 110 -17.02 14.59 27.10
N ASP A 111 -17.22 13.29 27.34
CA ASP A 111 -18.52 12.69 27.64
C ASP A 111 -18.85 12.74 29.15
N GLY A 112 -17.87 13.07 29.98
CA GLY A 112 -17.95 13.05 31.45
C GLY A 112 -17.33 11.80 32.07
N THR A 113 -16.76 10.91 31.25
CA THR A 113 -16.13 9.64 31.62
C THR A 113 -14.72 9.58 31.04
N SER A 114 -13.75 9.19 31.86
CA SER A 114 -12.37 8.94 31.41
C SER A 114 -12.29 7.57 30.75
N ASP A 115 -12.56 7.47 29.45
CA ASP A 115 -12.38 6.26 28.65
C ASP A 115 -10.92 6.06 28.24
N CYS A 116 -10.15 7.15 28.16
CA CYS A 116 -8.73 7.06 27.93
C CYS A 116 -7.98 6.55 29.17
N SER A 117 -6.97 5.69 28.98
CA SER A 117 -6.11 5.22 30.10
C SER A 117 -5.41 6.36 30.84
N ASP A 118 -5.25 7.51 30.20
CA ASP A 118 -4.64 8.73 30.74
C ASP A 118 -5.69 9.81 31.10
N GLY A 119 -6.98 9.57 30.82
CA GLY A 119 -8.05 10.58 30.93
C GLY A 119 -7.93 11.75 29.94
N SER A 120 -7.10 11.59 28.91
CA SER A 120 -6.86 12.59 27.88
C SER A 120 -8.05 12.84 26.94
N ASP A 121 -9.11 12.07 27.09
CA ASP A 121 -10.39 12.23 26.38
C ASP A 121 -11.37 13.17 27.07
N GLU A 122 -11.14 13.54 28.33
CA GLU A 122 -11.94 14.49 29.11
C GLU A 122 -11.43 15.94 29.01
#